data_AF-A0A7I9W4K7-F1
#
_entry.id   AF-A0A7I9W4K7-F1
#
_cell.length_a   1.000
_cell.length_b   1.000
_cell.length_c   1.000
_cell.angle_alpha   90.00
_cell.angle_beta   90.00
_cell.angle_gamma   90.00
#
_symmetry.space_group_name_H-M   'P 1'
#
loop_
_entity.id
_entity.type
_entity.pdbx_description
1 polymer ?
#
loop_
_entity_poly.entity_id
_entity_poly.type
_entity_poly.pdbx_seq_one_letter_code
_entity_poly.pdbx_strand_id
1 'polypeptide(L)'
;MLDHRWPDGWEVLELNPAQVAEQRRVQGRRRIKTDVIDLEAITDLVLAGYGRPVADRDVVIGEVSAWAVHRSRRVATRTATKNQLLGQLDRAFPGLTLALSDVLGTKIGRLIAAEFADPGRLAGLGVTRLIRFAATRDLQLRHPVAERLVAAARDALPTRDAVVARRILAADLALLTDLDAQIHSAETELGLLLPRSPYATLTSVPGWGVVRVSIMLLPLVIRNGGQGHGRSIVHQDCPRCSTNPPINAATAASAAKAA
;
A
#
# COMPACT_ATOMS: atom_id res chain seq x y z
N MET A 1 18.91 6.07 1.03
CA MET A 1 19.02 4.72 0.46
C MET A 1 20.19 4.05 1.16
N LEU A 2 19.93 3.05 2.00
CA LEU A 2 21.01 2.18 2.49
C LEU A 2 21.27 1.16 1.37
N ASP A 3 22.42 1.27 0.71
CA ASP A 3 22.88 0.31 -0.29
C ASP A 3 23.29 -0.96 0.49
N HIS A 4 22.38 -1.94 0.58
CA HIS A 4 22.61 -3.18 1.34
C HIS A 4 23.39 -4.19 0.50
N ARG A 5 24.47 -3.77 -0.15
CA ARG A 5 25.35 -4.68 -0.88
C ARG A 5 26.23 -5.40 0.13
N TRP A 6 25.93 -6.68 0.33
CA TRP A 6 26.77 -7.58 1.11
C TRP A 6 28.11 -7.81 0.39
N PRO A 7 29.18 -8.20 1.11
CA PRO A 7 30.46 -8.49 0.49
C PRO A 7 30.32 -9.56 -0.60
N ASP A 8 31.11 -9.44 -1.67
CA ASP A 8 31.09 -10.41 -2.76
C ASP A 8 31.39 -11.83 -2.23
N GLY A 9 30.57 -12.80 -2.65
CA GLY A 9 30.66 -14.21 -2.22
C GLY A 9 29.81 -14.56 -0.99
N TRP A 10 29.10 -13.61 -0.38
CA TRP A 10 28.25 -13.87 0.78
C TRP A 10 26.79 -14.11 0.37
N GLU A 11 26.19 -15.21 0.83
CA GLU A 11 24.77 -15.51 0.64
C GLU A 11 23.98 -15.17 1.91
N VAL A 12 22.90 -14.42 1.75
CA VAL A 12 22.00 -14.10 2.88
C VAL A 12 20.84 -15.06 2.88
N LEU A 13 20.68 -15.79 3.99
CA LEU A 13 19.59 -16.72 4.20
C LEU A 13 18.54 -16.14 5.14
N GLU A 14 17.28 -16.20 4.74
CA GLU A 14 16.13 -15.98 5.60
C GLU A 14 15.67 -17.30 6.22
N LEU A 15 15.54 -17.31 7.55
CA LEU A 15 15.09 -18.46 8.33
C LEU A 15 13.76 -18.13 9.00
N ASN A 16 12.85 -19.10 9.02
CA ASN A 16 11.57 -18.97 9.71
C ASN A 16 11.79 -19.03 11.23
N PRO A 17 11.47 -17.98 12.00
CA PRO A 17 11.70 -17.98 13.46
C PRO A 17 10.94 -19.06 14.24
N ALA A 18 9.86 -19.64 13.71
CA ALA A 18 9.21 -20.81 14.30
C ALA A 18 10.12 -22.04 14.25
N GLN A 19 10.87 -22.21 13.16
CA GLN A 19 11.84 -23.29 13.03
C GLN A 19 13.02 -23.07 13.97
N VAL A 20 13.48 -21.83 14.14
CA VAL A 20 14.52 -21.49 15.14
C VAL A 20 14.01 -21.75 16.57
N ALA A 21 12.76 -21.37 16.85
CA ALA A 21 12.13 -21.67 18.14
C ALA A 21 12.03 -23.18 18.39
N GLU A 22 11.73 -23.97 17.36
CA GLU A 22 11.60 -25.41 17.49
C GLU A 22 12.94 -26.13 17.55
N GLN A 23 13.96 -25.63 16.83
CA GLN A 23 15.33 -26.13 16.96
C GLN A 23 15.87 -25.93 18.38
N ARG A 24 15.58 -24.78 19.01
CA ARG A 24 15.89 -24.57 20.44
C ARG A 24 15.16 -25.54 21.36
N ARG A 25 13.97 -26.00 20.98
CA ARG A 25 13.24 -27.04 21.73
C ARG A 25 13.93 -28.40 21.58
N VAL A 26 14.35 -28.75 20.37
CA VAL A 26 15.11 -29.99 20.09
C VAL A 26 16.43 -30.02 20.85
N GLN A 27 17.13 -28.88 20.97
CA GLN A 27 18.36 -28.72 21.75
C GLN A 27 18.14 -28.71 23.29
N GLY A 28 16.90 -28.86 23.76
CA GLY A 28 16.57 -28.87 25.20
C GLY A 28 16.58 -27.49 25.88
N ARG A 29 16.68 -26.40 25.11
CA ARG A 29 16.87 -25.02 25.62
C ARG A 29 15.63 -24.13 25.48
N ARG A 30 14.44 -24.73 25.42
CA ARG A 30 13.13 -24.10 25.15
C ARG A 30 12.83 -22.80 25.93
N ARG A 31 13.31 -22.66 27.17
CA ARG A 31 12.97 -21.54 28.08
C ARG A 31 14.03 -20.45 28.17
N ILE A 32 15.19 -20.63 27.52
CA ILE A 32 16.33 -19.70 27.62
C ILE A 32 16.62 -19.17 26.23
N LYS A 33 16.37 -17.88 26.03
CA LYS A 33 16.74 -17.15 24.82
C LYS A 33 17.96 -16.31 25.12
N THR A 34 19.09 -16.63 24.51
CA THR A 34 20.28 -15.78 24.46
C THR A 34 20.75 -15.72 23.01
N ASP A 35 21.46 -14.65 22.65
CA ASP A 35 21.96 -14.49 21.27
C ASP A 35 22.87 -15.67 20.87
N VAL A 36 23.62 -16.23 21.82
CA VAL A 36 24.47 -17.42 21.60
C VAL A 36 23.63 -18.66 21.28
N ILE A 37 22.56 -18.91 22.04
CA ILE A 37 21.66 -20.06 21.80
C ILE A 37 20.90 -19.90 20.49
N ASP A 38 20.50 -18.67 20.16
CA ASP A 38 19.83 -18.38 18.88
C ASP A 38 20.80 -18.60 17.70
N LEU A 39 22.06 -18.21 17.81
CA LEU A 39 23.08 -18.46 16.79
C LEU A 39 23.39 -19.95 16.60
N GLU A 40 23.48 -20.73 17.68
CA GLU A 40 23.67 -22.19 17.59
C GLU A 40 22.48 -22.85 16.87
N ALA A 41 21.25 -22.53 17.25
CA ALA A 41 20.05 -23.05 16.60
C ALA A 41 19.96 -22.65 15.12
N ILE A 42 20.36 -21.43 14.77
CA ILE A 42 20.40 -20.97 13.39
C ILE A 42 21.50 -21.71 12.60
N THR A 43 22.68 -21.89 13.19
CA THR A 43 23.80 -22.60 12.54
C THR A 43 23.41 -24.04 12.23
N ASP A 44 22.80 -24.75 13.18
CA ASP A 44 22.31 -26.12 12.95
C ASP A 44 21.30 -26.19 11.80
N LEU A 45 20.36 -25.24 11.76
CA LEU A 45 19.37 -25.17 10.70
C LEU A 45 20.03 -24.95 9.33
N VAL A 46 21.00 -24.04 9.25
CA VAL A 46 21.72 -23.76 8.00
C VAL A 46 22.57 -24.95 7.56
N LEU A 47 23.27 -25.60 8.49
CA LEU A 47 24.05 -26.83 8.20
C LEU A 47 23.15 -27.98 7.73
N ALA A 48 21.93 -28.07 8.26
CA ALA A 48 20.92 -29.02 7.80
C ALA A 48 20.24 -28.63 6.48
N GLY A 49 20.68 -27.54 5.83
CA GLY A 49 20.17 -27.08 4.55
C GLY A 49 18.85 -26.30 4.64
N TYR A 50 18.45 -25.86 5.83
CA TYR A 50 17.32 -24.96 6.00
C TYR A 50 17.74 -23.50 5.81
N GLY A 51 16.79 -22.68 5.35
CA GLY A 51 17.02 -21.28 4.99
C GLY A 51 16.65 -21.06 3.52
N ARG A 52 16.18 -19.85 3.21
CA ARG A 52 15.91 -19.43 1.83
C ARG A 52 16.84 -18.30 1.46
N PRO A 53 17.52 -18.35 0.30
CA PRO A 53 18.31 -17.22 -0.14
C PRO A 53 17.41 -16.01 -0.34
N VAL A 54 17.78 -14.90 0.29
CA VAL A 54 17.13 -13.61 0.07
C VAL A 54 17.61 -13.12 -1.29
N ALA A 55 16.77 -13.26 -2.30
CA ALA A 55 17.06 -12.71 -3.62
C ALA A 55 16.66 -11.22 -3.65
N ASP A 56 17.29 -10.43 -4.53
CA ASP A 56 16.85 -9.04 -4.83
C ASP A 56 15.35 -8.96 -5.15
N ARG A 57 14.77 -10.06 -5.68
CA ARG A 57 13.34 -10.18 -5.98
C ARG A 57 12.46 -10.13 -4.73
N ASP A 58 12.91 -10.66 -3.60
CA ASP A 58 12.16 -10.65 -2.34
C ASP A 58 12.10 -9.23 -1.74
N VAL A 59 13.15 -8.44 -1.93
CA VAL A 59 13.20 -7.03 -1.53
C VAL A 59 12.17 -6.21 -2.32
N VAL A 60 12.12 -6.38 -3.65
CA VAL A 60 11.13 -5.70 -4.51
C VAL A 60 9.70 -6.08 -4.12
N ILE A 61 9.43 -7.34 -3.77
CA ILE A 61 8.10 -7.79 -3.31
C ILE A 61 7.72 -7.12 -1.98
N GLY A 62 8.67 -7.01 -1.06
CA GLY A 62 8.51 -6.29 0.21
C GLY A 62 8.16 -4.82 0.00
N GLU A 63 8.88 -4.13 -0.89
CA GLU A 63 8.64 -2.72 -1.23
C GLU A 63 7.27 -2.50 -1.90
N VAL A 64 6.92 -3.32 -2.91
CA VAL A 64 5.61 -3.26 -3.57
C VAL A 64 4.49 -3.45 -2.54
N SER A 65 4.66 -4.40 -1.61
CA SER A 65 3.65 -4.66 -0.59
C SER A 65 3.54 -3.53 0.43
N ALA A 66 4.65 -2.94 0.86
CA ALA A 66 4.65 -1.77 1.75
C ALA A 66 3.91 -0.58 1.12
N TRP A 67 4.19 -0.28 -0.15
CA TRP A 67 3.48 0.77 -0.89
C TRP A 67 1.99 0.45 -1.11
N ALA A 68 1.65 -0.82 -1.36
CA ALA A 68 0.25 -1.25 -1.48
C ALA A 68 -0.53 -1.09 -0.16
N VAL A 69 0.09 -1.43 0.99
CA VAL A 69 -0.49 -1.20 2.33
C VAL A 69 -0.69 0.30 2.55
N HIS A 70 0.36 1.09 2.28
CA HIS A 70 0.33 2.54 2.46
C HIS A 70 -0.82 3.16 1.66
N ARG A 71 -0.91 2.87 0.36
CA ARG A 71 -2.00 3.31 -0.52
C ARG A 71 -3.37 2.91 0.04
N SER A 72 -3.54 1.66 0.45
CA SER A 72 -4.82 1.15 0.96
C SER A 72 -5.26 1.89 2.23
N ARG A 73 -4.32 2.17 3.14
CA ARG A 73 -4.59 2.99 4.34
C ARG A 73 -4.99 4.42 3.96
N ARG A 74 -4.31 5.04 3.00
CA ARG A 74 -4.65 6.40 2.53
C ARG A 74 -6.02 6.46 1.86
N VAL A 75 -6.39 5.46 1.05
CA VAL A 75 -7.73 5.37 0.46
C VAL A 75 -8.81 5.22 1.54
N ALA A 76 -8.55 4.43 2.60
CA ALA A 76 -9.48 4.29 3.72
C ALA A 76 -9.65 5.62 4.48
N THR A 77 -8.54 6.29 4.83
CA THR A 77 -8.57 7.62 5.46
C THR A 77 -9.32 8.62 4.59
N ARG A 78 -9.01 8.68 3.29
CA ARG A 78 -9.68 9.55 2.33
C ARG A 78 -11.19 9.31 2.29
N THR A 79 -11.62 8.05 2.30
CA THR A 79 -13.05 7.70 2.31
C THR A 79 -13.73 8.18 3.60
N ALA A 80 -13.09 8.00 4.76
CA ALA A 80 -13.59 8.50 6.03
C ALA A 80 -13.68 10.05 6.03
N THR A 81 -12.65 10.74 5.56
CA THR A 81 -12.63 12.21 5.45
C THR A 81 -13.72 12.72 4.49
N LYS A 82 -13.97 12.05 3.35
CA LYS A 82 -15.07 12.42 2.46
C LYS A 82 -16.43 12.31 3.16
N ASN A 83 -16.67 11.26 3.94
CA ASN A 83 -17.93 11.08 4.66
C ASN A 83 -18.11 12.15 5.75
N GLN A 84 -17.03 12.50 6.46
CA GLN A 84 -17.05 13.60 7.43
C GLN A 84 -17.34 14.95 6.76
N LEU A 85 -16.68 15.23 5.63
CA LEU A 85 -16.90 16.43 4.83
C LEU A 85 -18.34 16.57 4.36
N LEU A 86 -18.97 15.49 3.90
CA LEU A 86 -20.39 15.52 3.51
C LEU A 86 -21.28 15.93 4.69
N GLY A 87 -21.04 15.36 5.87
CA GLY A 87 -21.77 15.74 7.08
C GLY A 87 -21.55 17.21 7.50
N GLN A 88 -20.35 17.74 7.35
CA GLN A 88 -20.08 19.17 7.63
C GLN A 88 -20.66 20.09 6.55
N LEU A 89 -20.66 19.64 5.29
CA LEU A 89 -21.22 20.37 4.17
C LEU A 89 -22.73 20.51 4.32
N ASP A 90 -23.45 19.44 4.69
CA ASP A 90 -24.89 19.51 4.93
C ASP A 90 -25.23 20.45 6.09
N ARG A 91 -24.35 20.57 7.10
CA ARG A 91 -24.51 21.55 8.19
C ARG A 91 -24.21 22.98 7.76
N ALA A 92 -23.24 23.19 6.87
CA ALA A 92 -22.83 24.52 6.40
C ALA A 92 -23.73 25.06 5.27
N PHE A 93 -24.21 24.16 4.41
CA PHE A 93 -24.98 24.42 3.22
C PHE A 93 -25.99 23.26 2.99
N PRO A 94 -27.11 23.27 3.73
CA PRO A 94 -28.16 22.28 3.54
C PRO A 94 -28.73 22.33 2.11
N GLY A 95 -28.93 21.17 1.49
CA GLY A 95 -29.51 21.05 0.15
C GLY A 95 -28.49 21.00 -1.01
N LEU A 96 -27.21 21.25 -0.76
CA LEU A 96 -26.18 21.19 -1.79
C LEU A 96 -25.97 19.77 -2.35
N THR A 97 -26.05 18.75 -1.50
CA THR A 97 -25.97 17.32 -1.87
C THR A 97 -27.13 16.86 -2.75
N LEU A 98 -28.26 17.57 -2.74
CA LEU A 98 -29.39 17.33 -3.65
C LEU A 98 -29.16 17.97 -5.03
N ALA A 99 -28.43 19.09 -5.07
CA ALA A 99 -28.13 19.81 -6.31
C ALA A 99 -26.99 19.15 -7.12
N LEU A 100 -26.12 18.36 -6.49
CA LEU A 100 -25.02 17.62 -7.12
C LEU A 100 -24.95 16.20 -6.57
N SER A 101 -25.07 15.21 -7.46
CA SER A 101 -25.00 13.78 -7.12
C SER A 101 -23.64 13.32 -6.57
N ASP A 102 -22.55 14.03 -6.89
CA ASP A 102 -21.23 13.79 -6.29
C ASP A 102 -20.44 15.11 -6.10
N VAL A 103 -20.66 15.74 -4.96
CA VAL A 103 -20.02 17.01 -4.61
C VAL A 103 -18.50 16.85 -4.49
N LEU A 104 -18.02 15.80 -3.81
CA LEU A 104 -16.60 15.67 -3.51
C LEU A 104 -15.81 14.87 -4.57
N GLY A 105 -16.46 14.14 -5.45
CA GLY A 105 -15.79 13.45 -6.56
C GLY A 105 -15.58 14.33 -7.80
N THR A 106 -16.44 15.32 -8.04
CA THR A 106 -16.33 16.21 -9.20
C THR A 106 -15.44 17.43 -8.90
N LYS A 107 -14.67 17.90 -9.91
CA LYS A 107 -13.86 19.12 -9.77
C LYS A 107 -14.74 20.35 -9.44
N ILE A 108 -15.92 20.41 -10.05
CA ILE A 108 -16.91 21.47 -9.83
C ILE A 108 -17.43 21.43 -8.40
N GLY A 109 -17.86 20.27 -7.91
CA GLY A 109 -18.37 20.18 -6.54
C GLY A 109 -17.31 20.50 -5.48
N ARG A 110 -16.04 20.12 -5.71
CA ARG A 110 -14.91 20.54 -4.86
C ARG A 110 -14.67 22.04 -4.90
N LEU A 111 -14.80 22.67 -6.08
CA LEU A 111 -14.71 24.12 -6.19
C LEU A 111 -15.81 24.80 -5.37
N ILE A 112 -17.05 24.33 -5.49
CA ILE A 112 -18.18 24.87 -4.72
C ILE A 112 -17.96 24.66 -3.21
N ALA A 113 -17.53 23.48 -2.79
CA ALA A 113 -17.24 23.20 -1.38
C ALA A 113 -16.10 24.09 -0.84
N ALA A 114 -15.07 24.36 -1.63
CA ALA A 114 -13.92 25.17 -1.20
C ALA A 114 -14.24 26.67 -1.15
N GLU A 115 -14.94 27.20 -2.16
CA GLU A 115 -15.09 28.65 -2.36
C GLU A 115 -16.47 29.18 -1.95
N PHE A 116 -17.48 28.31 -1.94
CA PHE A 116 -18.89 28.68 -1.75
C PHE A 116 -19.60 27.78 -0.73
N ALA A 117 -18.91 27.45 0.36
CA ALA A 117 -19.52 26.77 1.51
C ALA A 117 -20.55 27.64 2.26
N ASP A 118 -20.61 28.94 1.96
CA ASP A 118 -21.66 29.85 2.42
C ASP A 118 -22.75 30.01 1.34
N PRO A 119 -23.99 29.53 1.59
CA PRO A 119 -25.07 29.66 0.62
C PRO A 119 -25.40 31.11 0.27
N GLY A 120 -25.28 32.05 1.22
CA GLY A 120 -25.57 33.47 0.96
C GLY A 120 -24.61 34.07 -0.09
N ARG A 121 -23.33 33.68 -0.03
CA ARG A 121 -22.31 34.09 -1.01
C ARG A 121 -22.62 33.56 -2.41
N LEU A 122 -23.09 32.31 -2.51
CA LEU A 122 -23.43 31.68 -3.79
C LEU A 122 -24.71 32.28 -4.39
N ALA A 123 -25.73 32.51 -3.57
CA ALA A 123 -26.99 33.14 -3.99
C ALA A 123 -26.77 34.57 -4.51
N GLY A 124 -25.89 35.34 -3.87
CA GLY A 124 -25.53 36.71 -4.29
C GLY A 124 -24.65 36.79 -5.53
N LEU A 125 -23.87 35.74 -5.84
CA LEU A 125 -23.05 35.69 -7.05
C LEU A 125 -23.94 35.53 -8.30
N GLY A 126 -24.94 34.65 -8.23
CA GLY A 126 -25.84 34.34 -9.34
C GLY A 126 -25.22 33.47 -10.44
N VAL A 127 -26.07 32.98 -11.34
CA VAL A 127 -25.76 31.92 -12.32
C VAL A 127 -24.65 32.32 -13.31
N THR A 128 -24.78 33.49 -13.94
CA THR A 128 -23.84 33.94 -14.98
C THR A 128 -22.43 34.18 -14.43
N ARG A 129 -22.32 34.77 -13.24
CA ARG A 129 -21.01 35.00 -12.61
C ARG A 129 -20.40 33.70 -12.10
N LEU A 130 -21.21 32.74 -11.65
CA LEU A 130 -20.73 31.40 -11.27
C LEU A 130 -20.12 30.66 -12.45
N ILE A 131 -20.78 30.67 -13.62
CA ILE A 131 -20.25 30.05 -14.84
C ILE A 131 -18.91 30.69 -15.24
N ARG A 132 -18.84 32.03 -15.20
CA ARG A 132 -17.60 32.75 -15.49
C ARG A 132 -16.48 32.41 -14.50
N PHE A 133 -16.81 32.33 -13.21
CA PHE A 133 -15.86 31.99 -12.15
C PHE A 133 -15.29 30.57 -12.33
N ALA A 134 -16.14 29.62 -12.72
CA ALA A 134 -15.70 28.26 -13.07
C ALA A 134 -14.77 28.27 -14.29
N ALA A 135 -15.11 29.05 -15.33
CA ALA A 135 -14.30 29.16 -16.54
C ALA A 135 -12.90 29.74 -16.27
N THR A 136 -12.76 30.70 -15.33
CA THR A 136 -11.46 31.24 -14.91
C THR A 136 -10.55 30.20 -14.24
N ARG A 137 -11.11 29.07 -13.78
CA ARG A 137 -10.37 27.93 -13.22
C ARG A 137 -10.37 26.71 -14.16
N ASP A 138 -10.54 26.96 -15.45
CA ASP A 138 -10.58 25.94 -16.51
C ASP A 138 -11.67 24.87 -16.35
N LEU A 139 -12.80 25.23 -15.72
CA LEU A 139 -13.95 24.34 -15.54
C LEU A 139 -15.15 24.81 -16.36
N GLN A 140 -15.71 23.87 -17.13
CA GLN A 140 -16.94 24.08 -17.90
C GLN A 140 -18.16 23.74 -17.04
N LEU A 141 -18.90 24.77 -16.61
CA LEU A 141 -20.14 24.61 -15.85
C LEU A 141 -21.35 24.81 -16.76
N ARG A 142 -22.18 23.77 -16.89
CA ARG A 142 -23.43 23.84 -17.68
C ARG A 142 -24.46 24.73 -16.98
N HIS A 143 -25.18 25.52 -17.77
CA HIS A 143 -26.19 26.46 -17.26
C HIS A 143 -27.24 25.81 -16.33
N PRO A 144 -27.83 24.64 -16.66
CA PRO A 144 -28.82 24.01 -15.78
C PRO A 144 -28.25 23.60 -14.42
N VAL A 145 -26.98 23.21 -14.37
CA VAL A 145 -26.31 22.86 -13.11
C VAL A 145 -26.08 24.10 -12.27
N ALA A 146 -25.65 25.20 -12.90
CA ALA A 146 -25.46 26.48 -12.22
C ALA A 146 -26.78 27.05 -11.65
N GLU A 147 -27.89 26.92 -12.39
CA GLU A 147 -29.23 27.29 -11.90
C GLU A 147 -29.63 26.48 -10.67
N ARG A 148 -29.49 25.15 -10.71
CA ARG A 148 -29.79 24.30 -9.55
C ARG A 148 -28.96 24.65 -8.32
N LEU A 149 -27.68 24.96 -8.51
CA LEU A 149 -26.78 25.35 -7.43
C LEU A 149 -27.21 26.66 -6.77
N VAL A 150 -27.56 27.67 -7.59
CA VAL A 150 -28.01 28.97 -7.09
C VAL A 150 -29.40 28.87 -6.46
N ALA A 151 -30.30 28.03 -7.02
CA ALA A 151 -31.60 27.74 -6.42
C ALA A 151 -31.44 27.09 -5.05
N ALA A 152 -30.63 26.03 -4.94
CA ALA A 152 -30.32 25.38 -3.67
C ALA A 152 -29.70 26.35 -2.65
N ALA A 153 -28.88 27.30 -3.11
CA ALA A 153 -28.31 28.34 -2.25
C ALA A 153 -29.35 29.32 -1.70
N ARG A 154 -30.38 29.65 -2.49
CA ARG A 154 -31.48 30.53 -2.07
C ARG A 154 -32.43 29.84 -1.10
N ASP A 155 -32.64 28.54 -1.29
CA ASP A 155 -33.53 27.73 -0.46
C ASP A 155 -32.84 27.21 0.82
N ALA A 156 -31.53 27.42 0.96
CA ALA A 156 -30.76 26.95 2.11
C ALA A 156 -31.18 27.66 3.39
N LEU A 157 -31.62 26.88 4.38
CA LEU A 157 -32.00 27.38 5.70
C LEU A 157 -30.75 27.74 6.52
N PRO A 158 -30.77 28.85 7.29
CA PRO A 158 -29.69 29.20 8.18
C PRO A 158 -29.51 28.17 9.30
N THR A 159 -28.28 27.68 9.48
CA THR A 159 -27.89 26.79 10.57
C THR A 159 -27.00 27.51 11.57
N ARG A 160 -27.22 27.30 12.88
CA ARG A 160 -26.47 28.01 13.95
C ARG A 160 -24.98 27.74 13.88
N ASP A 161 -24.59 26.51 13.53
CA ASP A 161 -23.20 26.07 13.52
C ASP A 161 -22.51 26.24 12.16
N ALA A 162 -23.15 26.90 11.19
CA ALA A 162 -22.66 27.00 9.82
C ALA A 162 -21.25 27.58 9.73
N VAL A 163 -20.95 28.60 10.55
CA VAL A 163 -19.64 29.27 10.57
C VAL A 163 -18.52 28.31 11.01
N VAL A 164 -18.77 27.51 12.04
CA VAL A 164 -17.81 26.53 12.56
C VAL A 164 -17.66 25.38 11.57
N ALA A 165 -18.76 24.87 11.02
CA ALA A 165 -18.77 23.84 10.00
C ALA A 165 -17.95 24.25 8.77
N ARG A 166 -18.05 25.51 8.31
CA ARG A 166 -17.24 26.04 7.19
C ARG A 166 -15.73 26.06 7.47
N ARG A 167 -15.33 26.41 8.70
CA ARG A 167 -13.90 26.41 9.08
C ARG A 167 -13.32 25.00 9.09
N ILE A 168 -14.06 24.06 9.67
CA ILE A 168 -13.68 22.64 9.70
C ILE A 168 -13.60 22.09 8.27
N LEU A 169 -14.59 22.43 7.43
CA LEU A 169 -14.65 21.98 6.05
C LEU A 169 -13.44 22.44 5.21
N ALA A 170 -12.95 23.66 5.41
CA ALA A 170 -11.74 24.14 4.73
C ALA A 170 -10.49 23.31 5.11
N ALA A 171 -10.32 22.99 6.40
CA ALA A 171 -9.21 22.15 6.87
C ALA A 171 -9.30 20.72 6.33
N ASP A 172 -10.49 20.12 6.36
CA ASP A 172 -10.72 18.77 5.85
C ASP A 172 -10.58 18.68 4.32
N LEU A 173 -10.89 19.74 3.57
CA LEU A 173 -10.64 19.83 2.12
C LEU A 173 -9.14 19.88 1.79
N ALA A 174 -8.35 20.60 2.61
CA ALA A 174 -6.90 20.60 2.48
C ALA A 174 -6.32 19.20 2.72
N LEU A 175 -6.79 18.53 3.78
CA LEU A 175 -6.42 17.13 4.05
C LEU A 175 -6.82 16.20 2.90
N LEU A 176 -8.01 16.38 2.31
CA LEU A 176 -8.45 15.57 1.18
C LEU A 176 -7.52 15.72 -0.05
N THR A 177 -7.05 16.94 -0.31
CA THR A 177 -6.09 17.23 -1.40
C THR A 177 -4.75 16.54 -1.15
N ASP A 178 -4.25 16.62 0.08
CA ASP A 178 -3.01 15.96 0.49
C ASP A 178 -3.11 14.43 0.38
N LEU A 179 -4.23 13.84 0.83
CA LEU A 179 -4.49 12.41 0.68
C LEU A 179 -4.54 11.96 -0.80
N ASP A 180 -5.15 12.76 -1.68
CA ASP A 180 -5.15 12.50 -3.13
C ASP A 180 -3.72 12.50 -3.70
N ALA A 181 -2.87 13.46 -3.29
CA ALA A 181 -1.48 13.53 -3.71
C ALA A 181 -0.65 12.33 -3.20
N GLN A 182 -0.83 11.94 -1.93
CA GLN A 182 -0.14 10.77 -1.37
C GLN A 182 -0.56 9.46 -2.03
N ILE A 183 -1.84 9.29 -2.36
CA ILE A 183 -2.31 8.13 -3.12
C ILE A 183 -1.66 8.10 -4.50
N HIS A 184 -1.62 9.24 -5.20
CA HIS A 184 -1.02 9.32 -6.53
C HIS A 184 0.49 9.06 -6.51
N SER A 185 1.20 9.58 -5.52
CA SER A 185 2.62 9.28 -5.30
C SER A 185 2.83 7.78 -5.06
N ALA A 186 2.03 7.14 -4.20
CA ALA A 186 2.12 5.70 -3.98
C ALA A 186 1.81 4.88 -5.24
N GLU A 187 0.85 5.30 -6.05
CA GLU A 187 0.55 4.66 -7.35
C GLU A 187 1.71 4.82 -8.35
N THR A 188 2.38 5.95 -8.34
CA THR A 188 3.57 6.21 -9.16
C THR A 188 4.71 5.28 -8.77
N GLU A 189 5.00 5.16 -7.47
CA GLU A 189 6.03 4.24 -6.95
C GLU A 189 5.71 2.78 -7.28
N LEU A 190 4.44 2.37 -7.12
CA LEU A 190 4.01 1.04 -7.53
C LEU A 190 4.21 0.80 -9.03
N GLY A 191 3.99 1.83 -9.86
CA GLY A 191 4.24 1.77 -11.31
C GLY A 191 5.71 1.57 -11.68
N LEU A 192 6.63 2.08 -10.85
CA LEU A 192 8.07 1.90 -11.04
C LEU A 192 8.57 0.54 -10.52
N LEU A 193 8.01 0.07 -9.41
CA LEU A 193 8.46 -1.16 -8.74
C LEU A 193 7.88 -2.44 -9.35
N LEU A 194 6.61 -2.42 -9.77
CA LEU A 194 5.93 -3.63 -10.25
C LEU A 194 6.59 -4.28 -11.48
N PRO A 195 7.08 -3.53 -12.49
CA PRO A 195 7.82 -4.11 -13.62
C PRO A 195 9.12 -4.83 -13.23
N ARG A 196 9.71 -4.48 -12.08
CA ARG A 196 10.91 -5.11 -11.53
C ARG A 196 10.59 -6.36 -10.71
N SER A 197 9.32 -6.61 -10.43
CA SER A 197 8.86 -7.78 -9.70
C SER A 197 8.57 -8.95 -10.65
N PRO A 198 8.60 -10.20 -10.17
CA PRO A 198 8.16 -11.37 -10.94
C PRO A 198 6.70 -11.32 -11.40
N TYR A 199 5.90 -10.41 -10.86
CA TYR A 199 4.47 -10.27 -11.12
C TYR A 199 4.14 -9.29 -12.25
N ALA A 200 5.14 -8.70 -12.91
CA ALA A 200 4.95 -7.80 -14.04
C ALA A 200 4.04 -8.42 -15.13
N THR A 201 4.20 -9.72 -15.40
CA THR A 201 3.39 -10.45 -16.39
C THR A 201 1.89 -10.40 -16.11
N LEU A 202 1.48 -10.30 -14.84
CA LEU A 202 0.05 -10.19 -14.49
C LEU A 202 -0.58 -8.91 -15.04
N THR A 203 0.20 -7.86 -15.31
CA THR A 203 -0.31 -6.61 -15.90
C THR A 203 -0.64 -6.70 -17.39
N SER A 204 -0.20 -7.76 -18.06
CA SER A 204 -0.54 -8.01 -19.47
C SER A 204 -1.95 -8.56 -19.66
N VAL A 205 -2.59 -9.03 -18.58
CA VAL A 205 -3.96 -9.53 -18.61
C VAL A 205 -4.94 -8.34 -18.59
N PRO A 206 -5.90 -8.25 -19.54
CA PRO A 206 -6.90 -7.21 -19.54
C PRO A 206 -7.63 -7.11 -18.19
N GLY A 207 -7.70 -5.90 -17.63
CA GLY A 207 -8.34 -5.64 -16.33
C GLY A 207 -7.41 -5.78 -15.11
N TRP A 208 -6.15 -6.18 -15.28
CA TRP A 208 -5.15 -6.27 -14.21
C TRP A 208 -4.17 -5.10 -14.28
N GLY A 209 -4.59 -3.93 -13.80
CA GLY A 209 -3.69 -2.77 -13.67
C GLY A 209 -2.69 -2.91 -12.51
N VAL A 210 -1.64 -2.09 -12.53
CA VAL A 210 -0.56 -2.05 -11.53
C VAL A 210 -1.08 -2.11 -10.10
N VAL A 211 -2.08 -1.29 -9.78
CA VAL A 211 -2.68 -1.21 -8.44
C VAL A 211 -3.36 -2.53 -8.03
N ARG A 212 -4.10 -3.17 -8.94
CA ARG A 212 -4.79 -4.44 -8.63
C ARG A 212 -3.80 -5.57 -8.37
N VAL A 213 -2.77 -5.67 -9.20
CA VAL A 213 -1.69 -6.65 -9.02
C VAL A 213 -0.98 -6.40 -7.68
N SER A 214 -0.62 -5.14 -7.38
CA SER A 214 0.07 -4.78 -6.14
C SER A 214 -0.74 -5.10 -4.88
N ILE A 215 -2.06 -4.88 -4.92
CA ILE A 215 -2.97 -5.25 -3.82
C ILE A 215 -3.07 -6.76 -3.66
N MET A 216 -3.03 -7.54 -4.75
CA MET A 216 -3.04 -9.01 -4.68
C MET A 216 -1.80 -9.57 -3.95
N LEU A 217 -0.69 -8.82 -3.92
CA LEU A 217 0.54 -9.24 -3.25
C LEU A 217 0.53 -9.00 -1.73
N LEU A 218 -0.42 -8.21 -1.21
CA LEU A 218 -0.58 -7.95 0.23
C LEU A 218 -0.65 -9.21 1.11
N PRO A 219 -1.46 -10.24 0.78
CA PRO A 219 -1.54 -11.45 1.58
C PRO A 219 -0.26 -12.30 1.51
N LEU A 220 0.56 -12.11 0.47
CA LEU A 220 1.80 -12.85 0.29
C LEU A 220 2.87 -12.40 1.30
N VAL A 221 2.92 -11.09 1.60
CA VAL A 221 3.86 -10.54 2.59
C VAL A 221 3.40 -10.76 4.02
N ILE A 222 2.09 -10.83 4.31
CA ILE A 222 1.60 -11.15 5.67
C ILE A 222 1.97 -12.60 6.08
N ARG A 223 2.14 -13.52 5.12
CA ARG A 223 2.67 -14.87 5.43
C ARG A 223 4.18 -14.91 5.70
N ASN A 224 4.95 -13.93 5.21
CA ASN A 224 6.41 -13.89 5.39
C ASN A 224 6.86 -12.89 6.48
N GLY A 225 6.13 -11.80 6.71
CA GLY A 225 6.48 -10.72 7.65
C GLY A 225 5.98 -10.89 9.09
N GLY A 226 5.35 -12.03 9.41
CA GLY A 226 4.79 -12.31 10.74
C GLY A 226 5.80 -12.74 11.80
N GLN A 227 7.08 -12.87 11.47
CA GLN A 227 8.11 -13.24 12.44
C GLN A 227 9.39 -12.44 12.20
N GLY A 228 9.47 -11.28 12.85
CA GLY A 228 10.70 -10.51 12.93
C GLY A 228 11.66 -11.08 13.99
N HIS A 229 12.95 -11.01 13.64
CA HIS A 229 14.17 -11.25 14.44
C HIS A 229 14.79 -12.65 14.28
N GLY A 230 15.51 -12.80 13.17
CA GLY A 230 16.42 -13.91 12.89
C GLY A 230 17.09 -13.80 11.52
N ARG A 231 17.62 -12.63 11.16
CA ARG A 231 18.49 -12.51 9.98
C ARG A 231 19.90 -12.90 10.43
N SER A 232 20.36 -14.06 10.01
CA SER A 232 21.74 -14.50 10.25
C SER A 232 22.45 -14.63 8.93
N ILE A 233 23.64 -14.05 8.88
CA ILE A 233 24.52 -14.09 7.74
C ILE A 233 25.42 -15.32 7.95
N VAL A 234 25.40 -16.27 7.03
CA VAL A 234 26.26 -17.46 7.11
C VAL A 234 27.15 -17.51 5.88
N HIS A 235 28.46 -17.57 6.13
CA HIS A 235 29.48 -17.79 5.12
C HIS A 235 29.54 -19.29 4.78
N GLN A 236 29.23 -19.68 3.55
CA GLN A 236 29.54 -21.02 3.04
C GLN A 236 30.71 -20.91 2.08
N ASP A 237 31.89 -21.35 2.54
CA ASP A 237 33.00 -21.66 1.65
C ASP A 237 32.65 -22.91 0.85
N CYS A 238 32.36 -22.76 -0.44
CA CYS A 238 32.20 -23.89 -1.35
C CYS A 238 33.33 -23.88 -2.40
N PRO A 239 34.42 -24.65 -2.21
CA PRO A 239 35.37 -24.93 -3.27
C PRO A 239 35.24 -26.40 -3.68
N ARG A 240 34.44 -26.68 -4.72
CA ARG A 240 34.67 -27.71 -5.77
C ARG A 240 33.42 -27.96 -6.60
N CYS A 241 33.34 -27.29 -7.75
CA CYS A 241 32.74 -27.87 -8.94
C CYS A 241 33.88 -28.16 -9.92
N SER A 242 34.19 -29.43 -10.18
CA SER A 242 34.66 -29.92 -11.48
C SER A 242 34.94 -31.43 -11.42
N THR A 243 34.07 -32.24 -12.04
CA THR A 243 34.36 -33.18 -13.16
C THR A 243 33.48 -34.45 -13.13
N ASN A 244 32.57 -34.53 -14.13
CA ASN A 244 32.17 -35.72 -14.93
C ASN A 244 31.27 -36.85 -14.34
N PRO A 245 30.62 -37.69 -15.18
CA PRO A 245 29.47 -37.42 -16.07
C PRO A 245 28.37 -38.54 -15.86
N PRO A 246 27.44 -38.90 -16.79
CA PRO A 246 26.13 -39.46 -16.43
C PRO A 246 26.16 -40.92 -15.96
N ILE A 247 25.22 -41.22 -15.06
CA ILE A 247 24.92 -42.55 -14.51
C ILE A 247 24.35 -43.44 -15.63
N ASN A 248 25.14 -44.42 -16.08
CA ASN A 248 24.63 -45.58 -16.79
C ASN A 248 24.17 -46.65 -15.80
N ALA A 249 23.07 -47.29 -16.17
CA ALA A 249 22.42 -48.38 -15.47
C ALA A 249 23.29 -49.66 -15.40
N ALA A 250 22.90 -50.50 -14.44
CA ALA A 250 23.03 -51.95 -14.38
C ALA A 250 24.07 -52.55 -13.42
N THR A 251 23.56 -53.61 -12.77
CA THR A 251 24.21 -54.82 -12.24
C THR A 251 24.74 -54.82 -10.80
N ALA A 252 23.95 -55.51 -9.96
CA ALA A 252 24.33 -56.66 -9.12
C ALA A 252 25.34 -56.45 -7.98
N ALA A 253 25.35 -57.19 -6.87
CA ALA A 253 24.43 -58.09 -6.19
C ALA A 253 25.18 -58.46 -4.88
N SER A 254 24.43 -58.72 -3.81
CA SER A 254 24.70 -59.74 -2.78
C SER A 254 26.14 -60.04 -2.35
N ALA A 255 26.44 -59.77 -1.07
CA ALA A 255 27.00 -60.70 -0.06
C ALA A 255 27.71 -59.88 1.04
N ALA A 256 27.82 -60.26 2.31
CA ALA A 256 27.17 -61.21 3.20
C ALA A 256 27.81 -61.00 4.58
N LYS A 257 27.03 -61.25 5.64
CA LYS A 257 27.43 -61.81 6.95
C LYS A 257 28.42 -61.08 7.89
N ALA A 258 27.86 -60.86 9.09
CA ALA A 258 28.36 -61.25 10.41
C ALA A 258 29.50 -60.45 11.06
N ALA A 259 29.12 -59.63 12.06
CA ALA A 259 29.39 -59.89 13.48
C ALA A 259 28.33 -59.15 14.32
#